data_AF-A0A2N5A8C7-F1
#
_entry.id   AF-A0A2N5A8C7-F1
#
_cell.length_a   1.000
_cell.length_b   1.000
_cell.length_c   1.000
_cell.angle_alpha   90.00
_cell.angle_beta   90.00
_cell.angle_gamma   90.00
#
_symmetry.space_group_name_H-M   'P 1'
#
loop_
_entity.id
_entity.type
_entity.pdbx_description
1 polymer ?
#
loop_
_entity_poly.entity_id
_entity_poly.type
_entity_poly.pdbx_seq_one_letter_code
_entity_poly.pdbx_strand_id
1 'polypeptide(L)'
;MKNNTGYIIGAYPCAPSFHQKSEDEEKAFWRQLADTPDIRGLEQPCLEHLHPLGDEWLLRHTPADWQIVVTAIMETMRRRGSNDGFGLASSDEEQRKACVAYYRHLYQKINTINAANAGKIVALELHAAPCASNPNVTQATDCPLYTS
;
A
#
# COMPACT_ATOMS: atom_id res chain seq x y z
N MET A 1 32.44 -1.27 -8.27
CA MET A 1 31.19 -0.49 -8.15
C MET A 1 30.26 -1.29 -7.25
N LYS A 2 29.80 -0.74 -6.11
CA LYS A 2 28.79 -1.42 -5.30
C LYS A 2 27.46 -1.29 -6.04
N ASN A 3 26.93 -2.39 -6.57
CA ASN A 3 25.57 -2.48 -7.11
C ASN A 3 24.53 -2.41 -5.98
N ASN A 4 24.57 -1.37 -5.13
CA ASN A 4 23.56 -1.23 -4.10
C ASN A 4 22.36 -0.51 -4.73
N THR A 5 21.34 -1.26 -5.12
CA THR A 5 20.09 -0.72 -5.68
C THR A 5 19.20 -0.10 -4.61
N GLY A 6 19.75 0.40 -3.50
CA GLY A 6 19.07 1.02 -2.36
C GLY A 6 17.97 0.17 -1.70
N TYR A 7 17.39 0.69 -0.62
CA TYR A 7 16.31 0.06 0.15
C TYR A 7 14.98 0.80 -0.04
N ILE A 8 13.91 0.03 -0.23
CA ILE A 8 12.53 0.50 -0.04
C ILE A 8 12.14 0.16 1.39
N ILE A 9 11.63 1.13 2.15
CA ILE A 9 11.33 0.94 3.58
C ILE A 9 9.87 1.20 3.93
N GLY A 10 9.29 0.35 4.77
CA GLY A 10 7.99 0.59 5.40
C GLY A 10 8.13 1.47 6.64
N ALA A 11 8.15 2.80 6.45
CA ALA A 11 8.38 3.75 7.56
C ALA A 11 7.08 4.18 8.27
N TYR A 12 5.94 3.97 7.64
CA TYR A 12 4.63 4.44 8.09
C TYR A 12 4.25 4.02 9.54
N PRO A 13 4.63 2.85 10.10
CA PRO A 13 4.30 2.52 11.50
C PRO A 13 4.95 3.47 12.52
N CYS A 14 6.08 4.08 12.13
CA CYS A 14 6.83 5.02 12.95
C CYS A 14 6.48 6.49 12.65
N ALA A 15 5.63 6.75 11.65
CA ALA A 15 5.32 8.11 11.22
C ALA A 15 4.48 8.84 12.29
N PRO A 16 4.84 10.08 12.67
CA PRO A 16 4.12 10.88 13.68
C PRO A 16 2.61 11.02 13.43
N SER A 17 2.18 11.00 12.18
CA SER A 17 0.79 11.06 11.72
C SER A 17 -0.07 9.89 12.23
N PHE A 18 0.54 8.72 12.46
CA PHE A 18 -0.13 7.59 13.12
C PHE A 18 -0.29 7.77 14.63
N HIS A 19 0.46 8.70 15.23
CA HIS A 19 0.49 8.97 16.67
C HIS A 19 -0.14 10.31 17.05
N GLN A 20 -0.91 10.93 16.14
CA GLN A 20 -1.60 12.22 16.33
C GLN A 20 -0.67 13.38 16.74
N LYS A 21 0.54 13.38 16.18
CA LYS A 21 1.56 14.41 16.45
C LYS A 21 1.47 15.58 15.46
N SER A 22 2.27 16.61 15.71
CA SER A 22 2.28 17.84 14.91
C SER A 22 2.76 17.62 13.48
N GLU A 23 2.31 18.46 12.53
CA GLU A 23 2.79 18.42 11.15
C GLU A 23 4.29 18.72 11.03
N ASP A 24 4.85 19.51 11.94
CA ASP A 24 6.29 19.80 11.97
C ASP A 24 7.13 18.57 12.36
N GLU A 25 6.64 17.76 13.31
CA GLU A 25 7.24 16.45 13.61
C GLU A 25 7.17 15.51 12.41
N GLU A 26 6.05 15.52 11.67
CA GLU A 26 5.89 14.72 10.45
C GLU A 26 6.94 15.12 9.40
N LYS A 27 7.09 16.43 9.13
CA LYS A 27 8.10 16.95 8.20
C LYS A 27 9.51 16.56 8.62
N ALA A 28 9.83 16.68 9.91
CA ALA A 28 11.13 16.31 10.43
C ALA A 28 11.41 14.80 10.26
N PHE A 29 10.41 13.95 10.47
CA PHE A 29 10.50 12.51 10.26
C PHE A 29 10.84 12.16 8.80
N TRP A 30 10.08 12.67 7.83
CA TRP A 30 10.34 12.40 6.41
C TRP A 30 11.70 12.94 5.95
N ARG A 31 12.13 14.10 6.48
CA ARG A 31 13.47 14.63 6.20
C ARG A 31 14.59 13.74 6.73
N GLN A 32 14.45 13.23 7.95
CA GLN A 32 15.45 12.31 8.51
C GLN A 32 15.56 11.01 7.72
N LEU A 33 14.45 10.48 7.21
CA LEU A 33 14.48 9.34 6.31
C LEU A 33 15.17 9.68 4.98
N ALA A 34 14.89 10.85 4.41
CA ALA A 34 15.53 11.33 3.19
C ALA A 34 17.06 11.50 3.34
N ASP A 35 17.51 11.93 4.51
CA ASP A 35 18.93 12.12 4.84
C ASP A 35 19.65 10.79 5.16
N THR A 36 18.93 9.66 5.26
CA THR A 36 19.52 8.36 5.59
C THR A 36 20.11 7.69 4.34
N PRO A 37 21.41 7.32 4.35
CA PRO A 37 22.05 6.70 3.21
C PRO A 37 21.38 5.39 2.77
N ASP A 38 21.53 5.06 1.49
CA ASP A 38 21.02 3.84 0.85
C ASP A 38 19.48 3.70 0.81
N ILE A 39 18.69 4.62 1.37
CA ILE A 39 17.23 4.62 1.18
C ILE A 39 16.90 5.20 -0.20
N ARG A 40 16.09 4.47 -0.97
CA ARG A 40 15.65 4.87 -2.31
C ARG A 40 14.14 5.07 -2.43
N GLY A 41 13.40 4.86 -1.36
CA GLY A 41 11.94 4.88 -1.45
C GLY A 41 11.22 4.22 -0.30
N LEU A 42 9.91 4.13 -0.46
CA LEU A 42 8.97 3.79 0.60
C LEU A 42 8.03 2.66 0.19
N GLU A 43 7.76 1.77 1.13
CA GLU A 43 6.52 1.00 1.13
C GLU A 43 5.47 1.85 1.88
N GLN A 44 4.38 2.21 1.21
CA GLN A 44 3.37 3.10 1.76
C GLN A 44 1.96 2.51 1.64
N PRO A 45 1.20 2.39 2.74
CA PRO A 45 -0.19 1.98 2.68
C PRO A 45 -1.06 3.01 1.97
N CYS A 46 -2.00 2.54 1.16
CA CYS A 46 -3.05 3.40 0.60
C CYS A 46 -4.38 3.09 1.26
N LEU A 47 -4.83 3.99 2.15
CA LEU A 47 -6.20 4.04 2.65
C LEU A 47 -7.04 4.82 1.63
N GLU A 48 -7.56 5.99 2.00
CA GLU A 48 -8.11 6.97 1.05
C GLU A 48 -7.00 7.66 0.24
N HIS A 49 -5.91 7.99 0.92
CA HIS A 49 -4.69 8.58 0.36
C HIS A 49 -3.46 7.79 0.82
N LEU A 50 -2.33 8.01 0.15
CA LEU A 50 -1.02 7.51 0.54
C LEU A 50 -0.56 8.09 1.89
N HIS A 51 -1.07 9.27 2.26
CA HIS A 51 -0.76 9.92 3.52
C HIS A 51 -2.01 10.60 4.09
N PRO A 52 -2.20 10.69 5.43
CA PRO A 52 -3.37 11.31 6.04
C PRO A 52 -3.62 12.78 5.63
N LEU A 53 -2.55 13.49 5.26
CA LEU A 53 -2.61 14.88 4.75
C LEU A 53 -2.74 14.97 3.21
N GLY A 54 -2.99 13.84 2.53
CA GLY A 54 -3.17 13.75 1.09
C GLY A 54 -1.95 13.23 0.33
N ASP A 55 -2.18 12.74 -0.89
CA ASP A 55 -1.14 12.15 -1.76
C ASP A 55 -0.03 13.16 -2.10
N GLU A 56 -0.43 14.37 -2.51
CA GLU A 56 0.47 15.47 -2.83
C GLU A 56 1.36 15.89 -1.67
N TRP A 57 0.86 15.78 -0.44
CA TRP A 57 1.65 16.10 0.74
C TRP A 57 2.85 15.15 0.85
N LEU A 58 2.64 13.85 0.71
CA LEU A 58 3.73 12.86 0.75
C LEU A 58 4.73 13.07 -0.39
N LEU A 59 4.23 13.32 -1.60
CA LEU A 59 5.07 13.52 -2.78
C LEU A 59 5.98 14.75 -2.65
N ARG A 60 5.50 15.82 -2.01
CA ARG A 60 6.29 17.04 -1.77
C ARG A 60 7.34 16.89 -0.67
N HIS A 61 7.11 15.99 0.29
CA HIS A 61 7.98 15.83 1.46
C HIS A 61 8.90 14.61 1.35
N THR A 62 8.93 13.95 0.19
CA THR A 62 9.86 12.85 -0.13
C THR A 62 10.75 13.25 -1.30
N PRO A 63 12.00 12.78 -1.37
CA PRO A 63 12.89 13.04 -2.50
C PRO A 63 12.24 12.70 -3.85
N ALA A 64 12.50 13.51 -4.87
CA ALA A 64 11.86 13.35 -6.18
C ALA A 64 12.20 12.00 -6.82
N ASP A 65 13.45 11.54 -6.64
CA ASP A 65 13.99 10.27 -7.14
C ASP A 65 13.55 9.04 -6.34
N TRP A 66 12.91 9.22 -5.19
CA TRP A 66 12.39 8.11 -4.41
C TRP A 66 11.23 7.42 -5.12
N GLN A 67 11.23 6.09 -5.05
CA GLN A 67 10.16 5.24 -5.55
C GLN A 67 9.20 4.83 -4.44
N ILE A 68 7.96 4.52 -4.79
CA ILE A 68 6.92 4.08 -3.86
C ILE A 68 6.43 2.70 -4.28
N VAL A 69 6.40 1.78 -3.33
CA VAL A 69 5.66 0.53 -3.39
C VAL A 69 4.39 0.75 -2.58
N VAL A 70 3.24 0.69 -3.24
CA VAL A 70 1.96 0.83 -2.53
C VAL A 70 1.60 -0.51 -1.91
N THR A 71 1.30 -0.53 -0.62
CA THR A 71 0.81 -1.74 0.07
C THR A 71 -0.67 -1.65 0.38
N ALA A 72 -1.41 -2.71 0.08
CA ALA A 72 -2.84 -2.80 0.40
C ALA A 72 -3.12 -3.38 1.80
N ILE A 73 -2.09 -3.71 2.57
CA ILE A 73 -2.23 -4.47 3.83
C ILE A 73 -3.15 -3.76 4.83
N MET A 74 -2.98 -2.46 5.04
CA MET A 74 -3.73 -1.73 6.07
C MET A 74 -5.22 -1.64 5.75
N GLU A 75 -5.57 -1.27 4.53
CA GLU A 75 -6.98 -1.19 4.13
C GLU A 75 -7.62 -2.57 4.08
N THR A 76 -6.87 -3.59 3.65
CA THR A 76 -7.34 -4.98 3.69
C THR A 76 -7.65 -5.41 5.11
N MET A 77 -6.75 -5.15 6.08
CA MET A 77 -6.99 -5.46 7.49
C MET A 77 -8.13 -4.63 8.08
N ARG A 78 -8.25 -3.35 7.72
CA ARG A 78 -9.36 -2.49 8.15
C ARG A 78 -10.71 -3.05 7.71
N ARG A 79 -10.84 -3.43 6.44
CA ARG A 79 -12.06 -4.04 5.89
C ARG A 79 -12.35 -5.39 6.55
N ARG A 80 -11.33 -6.20 6.79
CA ARG A 80 -11.46 -7.48 7.52
C ARG A 80 -11.90 -7.32 8.97
N GLY A 81 -11.56 -6.21 9.61
CA GLY A 81 -12.09 -5.87 10.94
C GLY A 81 -13.62 -5.68 10.95
N SER A 82 -14.23 -5.32 9.82
CA SER A 82 -15.68 -5.19 9.68
C SER A 82 -16.36 -6.40 9.04
N ASN A 83 -15.68 -7.09 8.12
CA ASN A 83 -16.15 -8.29 7.45
C ASN A 83 -14.96 -9.23 7.18
N ASP A 84 -14.88 -10.32 7.94
CA ASP A 84 -13.77 -11.28 7.91
C ASP A 84 -13.61 -11.99 6.56
N GLY A 85 -14.68 -12.02 5.76
CA GLY A 85 -14.74 -12.55 4.41
C GLY A 85 -14.11 -11.65 3.34
N PHE A 86 -13.67 -10.43 3.63
CA PHE A 86 -13.00 -9.58 2.62
C PHE A 86 -11.63 -10.15 2.20
N GLY A 87 -11.45 -10.46 0.91
CA GLY A 87 -10.16 -10.90 0.37
C GLY A 87 -10.25 -11.47 -1.05
N LEU A 88 -9.11 -11.50 -1.76
CA LEU A 88 -9.01 -12.15 -3.08
C LEU A 88 -9.22 -13.67 -2.97
N ALA A 89 -8.75 -14.26 -1.87
CA ALA A 89 -8.89 -15.68 -1.58
C ALA A 89 -10.13 -15.99 -0.70
N SER A 90 -11.14 -15.11 -0.70
CA SER A 90 -12.38 -15.34 0.03
C SER A 90 -13.22 -16.45 -0.60
N SER A 91 -13.91 -17.26 0.19
CA SER A 91 -14.95 -18.18 -0.31
C SER A 91 -16.25 -17.45 -0.67
N ASP A 92 -16.46 -16.23 -0.15
CA ASP A 92 -17.61 -15.38 -0.46
C ASP A 92 -17.38 -14.63 -1.78
N GLU A 93 -18.24 -14.88 -2.78
CA GLU A 93 -18.13 -14.26 -4.10
C GLU A 93 -18.34 -12.75 -4.09
N GLU A 94 -19.26 -12.24 -3.27
CA GLU A 94 -19.50 -10.80 -3.16
C GLU A 94 -18.27 -10.12 -2.57
N GLN A 95 -17.65 -10.74 -1.55
CA GLN A 95 -16.44 -10.21 -0.96
C GLN A 95 -15.22 -10.29 -1.90
N ARG A 96 -15.09 -11.35 -2.71
CA ARG A 96 -14.07 -11.41 -3.78
C ARG A 96 -14.25 -10.27 -4.77
N LYS A 97 -15.47 -10.06 -5.27
CA LYS A 97 -15.80 -8.97 -6.21
C LYS A 97 -15.51 -7.60 -5.60
N ALA A 98 -15.88 -7.38 -4.33
CA ALA A 98 -15.58 -6.16 -3.61
C ALA A 98 -14.05 -5.92 -3.48
N CYS A 99 -13.27 -6.99 -3.24
CA CYS A 99 -11.82 -6.92 -3.17
C CYS A 99 -11.19 -6.57 -4.53
N VAL A 100 -11.64 -7.20 -5.63
CA VAL A 100 -11.20 -6.86 -7.00
C VAL A 100 -11.56 -5.40 -7.35
N ALA A 101 -12.76 -4.94 -7.00
CA ALA A 101 -13.17 -3.55 -7.23
C ALA A 101 -12.26 -2.56 -6.47
N TYR A 102 -11.87 -2.88 -5.24
CA TYR A 102 -10.91 -2.09 -4.47
C TYR A 102 -9.54 -2.03 -5.15
N TYR A 103 -8.99 -3.15 -5.62
CA TYR A 103 -7.71 -3.14 -6.34
C TYR A 103 -7.78 -2.41 -7.68
N ARG A 104 -8.92 -2.48 -8.39
CA ARG A 104 -9.15 -1.67 -9.59
C ARG A 104 -9.13 -0.17 -9.28
N HIS A 105 -9.73 0.23 -8.15
CA HIS A 105 -9.67 1.61 -7.68
C HIS A 105 -8.23 2.05 -7.35
N LEU A 106 -7.45 1.21 -6.64
CA LEU A 106 -6.03 1.48 -6.40
C LEU A 106 -5.24 1.61 -7.70
N TYR A 107 -5.44 0.71 -8.65
CA TYR A 107 -4.79 0.76 -9.95
C TYR A 107 -5.06 2.07 -10.68
N GLN A 108 -6.31 2.53 -10.70
CA GLN A 108 -6.68 3.82 -11.28
C GLN A 108 -5.99 4.99 -10.56
N LYS A 109 -5.99 4.99 -9.22
CA LYS A 109 -5.30 6.01 -8.42
C LYS A 109 -3.79 6.06 -8.70
N ILE A 110 -3.15 4.90 -8.74
CA ILE A 110 -1.71 4.75 -9.07
C ILE A 110 -1.41 5.32 -10.46
N ASN A 111 -2.23 4.99 -11.46
CA ASN A 111 -2.06 5.52 -12.80
C ASN A 111 -2.21 7.05 -12.85
N THR A 112 -3.17 7.61 -12.11
CA THR A 112 -3.33 9.08 -12.00
C THR A 112 -2.10 9.72 -11.38
N ILE A 113 -1.56 9.16 -10.29
CA ILE A 113 -0.35 9.68 -9.65
C ILE A 113 0.85 9.60 -10.60
N ASN A 114 1.04 8.46 -11.27
CA ASN A 114 2.15 8.24 -12.19
C ASN A 114 2.05 9.08 -13.47
N ALA A 115 0.84 9.45 -13.91
CA ALA A 115 0.67 10.37 -15.04
C ALA A 115 1.24 11.77 -14.74
N ALA A 116 1.17 12.21 -13.47
CA ALA A 116 1.77 13.46 -13.01
C ALA A 116 3.22 13.30 -12.52
N ASN A 117 3.60 12.09 -12.10
CA ASN A 117 4.89 11.77 -11.47
C ASN A 117 5.47 10.50 -12.08
N ALA A 118 6.02 10.60 -13.29
CA ALA A 118 6.47 9.45 -14.06
C ALA A 118 7.44 8.55 -13.27
N GLY A 119 7.08 7.27 -13.11
CA GLY A 119 7.90 6.28 -12.42
C GLY A 119 7.92 6.38 -10.89
N LYS A 120 7.05 7.22 -10.29
CA LYS A 120 7.02 7.42 -8.83
C LYS A 120 6.54 6.18 -8.09
N ILE A 121 5.43 5.59 -8.51
CA ILE A 121 4.92 4.32 -7.97
C ILE A 121 5.36 3.19 -8.89
N VAL A 122 6.13 2.26 -8.36
CA VAL A 122 6.77 1.18 -9.14
C VAL A 122 6.12 -0.19 -8.96
N ALA A 123 5.38 -0.37 -7.88
CA ALA A 123 4.68 -1.63 -7.60
C ALA A 123 3.46 -1.41 -6.70
N LEU A 124 2.53 -2.37 -6.77
CA LEU A 124 1.41 -2.53 -5.85
C LEU A 124 1.52 -3.92 -5.21
N GLU A 125 1.67 -3.96 -3.89
CA GLU A 125 1.63 -5.18 -3.10
C GLU A 125 0.19 -5.55 -2.76
N LEU A 126 -0.26 -6.65 -3.34
CA LEU A 126 -1.58 -7.22 -3.12
C LEU A 126 -1.57 -8.13 -1.89
N HIS A 127 -2.59 -8.01 -1.06
CA HIS A 127 -2.82 -8.91 0.06
C HIS A 127 -4.00 -9.84 -0.24
N ALA A 128 -3.73 -11.14 -0.33
CA ALA A 128 -4.73 -12.13 -0.72
C ALA A 128 -5.80 -12.37 0.35
N ALA A 129 -5.48 -12.13 1.63
CA ALA A 129 -6.39 -12.29 2.77
C ALA A 129 -7.16 -13.64 2.76
N PRO A 130 -6.46 -14.78 2.86
CA PRO A 130 -7.13 -16.08 2.91
C PRO A 130 -8.02 -16.19 4.15
N CYS A 131 -9.17 -16.84 4.00
CA CYS A 131 -10.12 -17.07 5.09
C CYS A 131 -9.60 -18.17 6.02
N ALA A 132 -9.28 -17.83 7.27
CA ALA A 132 -8.73 -18.77 8.25
C ALA A 132 -9.76 -19.78 8.81
N SER A 133 -11.06 -19.51 8.65
CA SER A 133 -12.14 -20.37 9.15
C SER A 133 -12.56 -21.48 8.18
N ASN A 134 -12.02 -21.50 6.96
CA ASN A 134 -12.27 -22.56 5.99
C ASN A 134 -11.03 -23.48 5.85
N PRO A 135 -11.03 -24.67 6.48
CA PRO A 135 -9.89 -25.60 6.41
C PRO A 135 -9.74 -26.28 5.05
N ASN A 136 -10.68 -26.06 4.12
CA ASN A 136 -10.68 -26.74 2.82
C ASN A 136 -9.75 -26.03 1.82
N VAL A 137 -8.48 -26.42 1.85
CA VAL A 137 -7.41 -25.92 0.97
C VAL A 137 -7.78 -26.01 -0.52
N THR A 138 -8.55 -27.02 -0.92
CA THR A 138 -9.02 -27.23 -2.30
C THR A 138 -9.86 -26.07 -2.82
N GLN A 139 -10.71 -25.50 -1.96
CA GLN A 139 -11.60 -24.38 -2.31
C GLN A 139 -10.83 -23.05 -2.44
N ALA A 140 -9.68 -22.92 -1.76
CA ALA A 140 -8.78 -21.79 -1.92
C ALA A 140 -7.98 -21.87 -3.22
N THR A 141 -7.62 -23.08 -3.68
CA THR A 141 -6.95 -23.30 -4.98
C THR A 141 -7.88 -23.16 -6.19
N ASP A 142 -9.17 -23.47 -6.02
CA ASP A 142 -10.20 -23.29 -7.07
C ASP A 142 -10.66 -21.83 -7.19
N CYS A 143 -10.18 -20.93 -6.33
CA CYS A 143 -10.51 -19.51 -6.35
C CYS A 143 -9.95 -18.87 -7.64
N PRO A 144 -10.79 -18.52 -8.62
CA PRO A 144 -10.30 -18.16 -9.93
C PRO A 144 -9.79 -16.72 -9.89
N LEU A 145 -8.46 -16.56 -9.89
CA LEU A 145 -7.81 -15.34 -10.38
C LEU A 145 -7.94 -15.20 -11.92
N TYR A 146 -8.62 -16.13 -12.58
CA TYR A 146 -8.95 -16.09 -14.00
C TYR A 146 -10.45 -16.05 -14.18
N THR A 147 -11.01 -14.87 -14.45
CA THR A 147 -11.88 -14.61 -15.63
C THR A 147 -12.33 -13.15 -15.68
N SER A 148 -12.38 -12.65 -16.93
CA SER A 148 -12.81 -11.34 -17.46
C SER A 148 -11.93 -10.12 -17.20
#